data_AF-A0A1C6Z0G8-F1
#
_entry.id   AF-A0A1C6Z0G8-F1
#
_cell.length_a   1.000
_cell.length_b   1.000
_cell.length_c   1.000
_cell.angle_alpha   90.00
_cell.angle_beta   90.00
_cell.angle_gamma   90.00
#
_symmetry.space_group_name_H-M   'P 1'
#
loop_
_entity.id
_entity.type
_entity.pdbx_description
1 polymer ?
#
loop_
_entity_poly.entity_id
_entity_poly.type
_entity_poly.pdbx_seq_one_letter_code
_entity_poly.pdbx_strand_id
1 'polypeptide(L)'
;MKLTTVILITSLVILSVLCTVLTYLWIDRSITLAYVNASVDSEVRSRIIITDLIESEWRGKSLNEVYQKLSTEVQKHPEKNIVLNKTEKTIEFDELSFFFYNNRLKKIE
;
A
#
# COMPACT_ATOMS: atom_id res chain seq x y z
N MET A 1 -37.22 -9.87 -48.74
CA MET A 1 -36.16 -10.55 -47.95
C MET A 1 -36.84 -11.56 -47.03
N LYS A 2 -36.35 -12.80 -46.89
CA LYS A 2 -36.99 -13.78 -45.99
C LYS A 2 -36.87 -13.31 -44.55
N LEU A 3 -37.95 -13.42 -43.76
CA LEU A 3 -38.00 -13.01 -42.35
C LEU A 3 -36.83 -13.60 -41.54
N THR A 4 -36.44 -14.83 -41.85
CA THR A 4 -35.29 -15.53 -41.25
C THR A 4 -33.97 -14.80 -41.47
N THR A 5 -33.74 -14.22 -42.64
CA THR A 5 -32.53 -13.44 -42.94
C THR A 5 -32.47 -12.14 -42.14
N VAL A 6 -33.62 -11.48 -41.95
CA VAL A 6 -33.70 -10.26 -41.12
C VAL A 6 -33.35 -10.58 -39.67
N ILE A 7 -33.92 -11.65 -39.11
CA ILE A 7 -33.66 -12.10 -37.73
C ILE A 7 -32.18 -12.47 -37.53
N LEU A 8 -31.56 -13.15 -38.50
CA LEU A 8 -30.14 -13.50 -38.41
C LEU A 8 -29.23 -12.26 -38.42
N ILE A 9 -29.53 -11.27 -39.27
CA ILE A 9 -28.76 -10.03 -39.33
C ILE A 9 -28.92 -9.22 -38.04
N THR A 10 -30.14 -9.08 -37.52
CA THR A 10 -30.37 -8.35 -36.27
C THR A 10 -29.69 -9.05 -35.09
N SER A 11 -29.77 -10.39 -35.01
CA SER A 11 -29.06 -11.16 -33.99
C SER A 11 -27.53 -10.96 -34.08
N LEU A 12 -26.96 -10.97 -35.28
CA LEU A 12 -25.53 -10.75 -35.49
C LEU A 12 -25.10 -9.36 -35.03
N VAL A 13 -25.89 -8.32 -35.36
CA VAL A 13 -25.60 -6.95 -34.93
C VAL A 13 -25.66 -6.82 -33.41
N ILE A 14 -26.70 -7.37 -32.77
CA ILE A 14 -26.83 -7.35 -31.30
C ILE A 14 -25.66 -8.07 -30.64
N LEU A 15 -25.28 -9.25 -31.14
CA LEU A 15 -24.16 -10.02 -30.61
C LEU A 15 -22.83 -9.28 -30.77
N SER A 16 -22.62 -8.63 -31.91
CA SER A 16 -21.43 -7.81 -32.15
C SER A 16 -21.34 -6.64 -31.17
N VAL A 17 -22.44 -5.92 -30.94
CA VAL A 17 -22.49 -4.81 -29.98
C VAL A 17 -22.24 -5.31 -28.56
N LEU A 18 -22.85 -6.43 -28.17
CA LEU A 18 -22.63 -7.02 -26.86
C LEU A 18 -21.16 -7.42 -26.66
N CYS A 19 -20.54 -8.00 -27.68
CA CYS A 19 -19.12 -8.38 -27.65
C CYS A 19 -18.22 -7.15 -27.45
N THR A 20 -18.51 -6.05 -28.15
CA THR A 20 -17.75 -4.79 -27.96
C THR A 20 -17.91 -4.21 -26.55
N VAL A 21 -19.12 -4.26 -25.98
CA VAL A 21 -19.37 -3.77 -24.61
C VAL A 21 -18.64 -4.63 -23.58
N LEU A 22 -18.71 -5.96 -23.70
CA LEU A 22 -18.00 -6.87 -22.80
C LEU A 22 -16.48 -6.70 -22.89
N THR A 23 -15.95 -6.51 -24.10
CA THR A 23 -14.51 -6.27 -24.31
C THR A 23 -14.09 -4.94 -23.65
N TYR A 24 -14.90 -3.89 -23.80
CA TYR A 24 -14.65 -2.61 -23.14
C TYR A 24 -14.68 -2.72 -21.61
N LEU A 25 -15.69 -3.38 -21.04
CA LEU A 25 -15.76 -3.60 -19.59
C LEU A 25 -14.58 -4.44 -19.07
N TRP A 26 -14.12 -5.40 -19.86
CA TRP A 26 -12.97 -6.23 -19.52
C TRP A 26 -11.66 -5.42 -19.55
N ILE A 27 -11.48 -4.55 -20.54
CA ILE A 27 -10.29 -3.68 -20.61
C ILE A 27 -10.27 -2.69 -19.44
N ASP A 28 -11.41 -2.06 -19.15
CA ASP A 28 -11.54 -1.04 -18.10
C ASP A 28 -11.26 -1.64 -16.72
N ARG A 29 -11.82 -2.82 -16.44
CA ARG A 29 -11.56 -3.57 -15.22
C ARG A 29 -10.09 -3.99 -15.12
N SER A 30 -9.47 -4.40 -16.22
CA SER A 30 -8.06 -4.82 -16.25
C SER A 30 -7.13 -3.64 -15.97
N ILE A 31 -7.40 -2.49 -16.57
CA ILE A 31 -6.65 -1.25 -16.34
C ILE A 31 -6.80 -0.81 -14.88
N THR A 32 -8.03 -0.77 -14.37
CA THR A 32 -8.29 -0.41 -12.96
C THR A 32 -7.54 -1.34 -12.01
N LEU A 33 -7.58 -2.65 -12.24
CA LEU A 33 -6.84 -3.62 -11.44
C LEU A 33 -5.33 -3.38 -11.51
N ALA A 34 -4.79 -3.10 -12.70
CA ALA A 34 -3.38 -2.82 -12.88
C ALA A 34 -2.94 -1.56 -12.11
N TYR A 35 -3.72 -0.49 -12.14
CA TYR A 35 -3.43 0.73 -11.39
C TYR A 35 -3.52 0.53 -9.88
N VAL A 36 -4.53 -0.19 -9.38
CA VAL A 36 -4.65 -0.51 -7.95
C VAL A 36 -3.48 -1.35 -7.49
N ASN A 37 -3.07 -2.36 -8.26
CA ASN A 37 -1.89 -3.17 -7.90
C ASN A 37 -0.62 -2.31 -7.92
N ALA A 38 -0.44 -1.46 -8.93
CA ALA A 38 0.72 -0.59 -9.02
C ALA A 38 0.76 0.43 -7.86
N SER A 39 -0.39 0.94 -7.40
CA SER A 39 -0.43 1.86 -6.26
C SER A 39 -0.02 1.15 -4.98
N VAL A 40 -0.58 -0.03 -4.72
CA VAL A 40 -0.23 -0.86 -3.55
C VAL A 40 1.26 -1.24 -3.58
N ASP A 41 1.77 -1.70 -4.73
CA ASP A 41 3.19 -2.05 -4.88
C ASP A 41 4.10 -0.83 -4.67
N SER A 42 3.68 0.34 -5.13
CA SER A 42 4.42 1.60 -4.96
C SER A 42 4.45 2.05 -3.49
N GLU A 43 3.33 1.95 -2.78
CA GLU A 43 3.23 2.27 -1.35
C GLU A 43 4.09 1.32 -0.52
N VAL A 44 3.97 0.01 -0.74
CA VAL A 44 4.78 -1.00 -0.05
C VAL A 44 6.27 -0.79 -0.32
N ARG A 45 6.65 -0.54 -1.57
CA ARG A 45 8.06 -0.28 -1.93
C ARG A 45 8.58 0.98 -1.26
N SER A 46 7.79 2.06 -1.25
CA SER A 46 8.18 3.32 -0.63
C SER A 46 8.36 3.15 0.88
N ARG A 47 7.45 2.41 1.54
CA ARG A 47 7.56 2.08 2.97
C ARG A 47 8.83 1.29 3.25
N ILE A 48 9.11 0.22 2.48
CA ILE A 48 10.32 -0.59 2.64
C ILE A 48 11.59 0.27 2.50
N ILE A 49 11.68 1.08 1.44
CA ILE A 49 12.88 1.92 1.20
C ILE A 49 13.09 2.91 2.36
N ILE A 50 12.02 3.54 2.85
CA ILE A 50 12.12 4.50 3.96
C ILE A 50 12.48 3.76 5.27
N THR A 51 11.86 2.62 5.55
CA THR A 51 12.17 1.81 6.73
C THR A 51 13.62 1.34 6.70
N ASP A 52 14.12 0.84 5.57
CA ASP A 52 15.52 0.41 5.40
C ASP A 52 16.48 1.59 5.60
N LEU A 53 16.14 2.76 5.07
CA LEU A 53 16.94 3.98 5.24
C LEU A 53 17.02 4.37 6.73
N ILE A 54 15.88 4.41 7.43
CA ILE A 54 15.83 4.73 8.86
C ILE A 54 16.58 3.66 9.67
N GLU A 55 16.39 2.38 9.37
CA GLU A 55 17.10 1.28 10.05
C GLU A 55 18.61 1.45 9.89
N SER A 56 19.09 1.77 8.69
CA SER A 56 20.50 1.96 8.42
C SER A 56 21.11 3.14 9.19
N GLU A 57 20.41 4.28 9.23
CA GLU A 57 20.85 5.50 9.91
C GLU A 57 20.77 5.38 11.43
N TRP A 58 19.78 4.66 11.94
CA TRP A 58 19.51 4.56 13.38
C TRP A 58 20.12 3.31 14.00
N ARG A 59 20.75 2.46 13.18
CA ARG A 59 21.39 1.23 13.65
C ARG A 59 22.38 1.53 14.77
N GLY A 60 22.25 0.80 15.87
CA GLY A 60 23.14 0.96 17.02
C GLY A 60 22.82 2.14 17.95
N LYS A 61 21.82 2.97 17.65
CA LYS A 61 21.30 4.00 18.57
C LYS A 61 20.61 3.37 19.78
N SER A 62 20.63 4.08 20.90
CA SER A 62 20.02 3.59 22.13
C SER A 62 18.49 3.67 22.12
N LEU A 63 17.83 2.83 22.90
CA LEU A 63 16.37 2.83 23.03
C LEU A 63 15.86 4.21 23.44
N ASN A 64 16.53 4.85 24.41
CA ASN A 64 16.09 6.16 24.89
C ASN A 64 16.29 7.26 23.84
N GLU A 65 17.39 7.22 23.07
CA GLU A 65 17.63 8.19 22.00
C GLU A 65 16.56 8.10 20.90
N VAL A 66 16.23 6.87 20.48
CA VAL A 66 15.18 6.64 19.47
C VAL A 66 13.81 7.06 20.00
N TYR A 67 13.47 6.68 21.24
CA TYR A 67 12.19 7.03 21.86
C TYR A 67 11.99 8.55 21.98
N GLN A 68 13.03 9.29 22.38
CA GLN A 68 12.94 10.74 22.51
C GLN A 68 12.70 11.42 21.16
N LYS A 69 13.36 10.95 20.09
CA LYS A 69 13.11 11.44 18.73
C LYS A 69 11.67 11.19 18.29
N LEU A 70 11.17 9.97 18.47
CA LEU A 70 9.79 9.62 18.10
C LEU A 70 8.76 10.40 18.92
N SER A 71 8.94 10.50 20.24
CA SER A 71 8.08 11.28 21.13
C SER A 71 8.03 12.77 20.75
N THR A 72 9.17 13.35 20.39
CA THR A 72 9.23 14.73 19.90
C THR A 72 8.41 14.91 18.63
N GLU A 73 8.43 13.93 17.72
CA GLU A 73 7.67 13.99 16.49
C GLU A 73 6.15 13.86 16.73
N VAL A 74 5.73 12.98 17.64
CA VAL A 74 4.32 12.87 18.06
C VAL A 74 3.82 14.19 18.66
N GLN A 75 4.65 14.84 19.50
CA GLN A 75 4.31 16.11 20.12
C GLN A 75 4.22 17.27 19.12
N LYS A 76 5.02 17.24 18.04
CA LYS A 76 4.94 18.24 16.96
C LYS A 76 3.70 18.08 16.10
N HIS A 77 3.19 16.86 15.97
CA HIS A 77 2.08 16.50 15.11
C HIS A 77 0.92 15.84 15.88
N PRO A 78 0.33 16.54 16.87
CA PRO A 78 -0.76 15.97 17.68
C PRO A 78 -1.99 15.63 16.84
N GLU A 79 -2.19 16.28 15.68
CA GLU A 79 -3.29 16.03 14.76
C GLU A 79 -3.28 14.64 14.13
N LYS A 80 -2.10 13.99 14.09
CA LYS A 80 -1.92 12.69 13.44
C LYS A 80 -2.30 11.50 14.34
N ASN A 81 -2.60 11.74 15.62
CA ASN A 81 -2.98 10.69 16.59
C ASN A 81 -2.03 9.47 16.57
N ILE A 82 -0.73 9.71 16.46
CA ILE A 82 0.28 8.65 16.35
C ILE A 82 0.35 7.88 17.67
N VAL A 83 0.19 6.56 17.60
CA VAL A 83 0.35 5.68 18.76
C VAL A 83 1.85 5.49 19.03
N LEU A 84 2.31 5.83 20.23
CA LEU A 84 3.68 5.61 20.66
C LEU A 84 3.70 4.86 21.99
N ASN A 85 4.15 3.61 21.95
CA ASN A 85 4.33 2.77 23.14
C ASN A 85 5.79 2.34 23.26
N LYS A 86 6.25 2.17 24.49
CA LYS A 86 7.61 1.71 24.80
C LYS A 86 7.58 0.57 25.80
N THR A 87 8.32 -0.48 25.46
CA THR A 87 8.63 -1.61 26.33
C THR A 87 10.14 -1.64 26.62
N GLU A 88 10.62 -2.67 27.33
CA GLU A 88 12.06 -2.82 27.63
C GLU A 88 12.93 -3.08 26.39
N LYS A 89 12.37 -3.71 25.35
CA LYS A 89 13.12 -4.17 24.17
C LYS A 89 12.54 -3.70 22.83
N THR A 90 11.36 -3.09 22.86
CA THR A 90 10.66 -2.67 21.65
C THR A 90 10.04 -1.28 21.84
N ILE A 91 10.05 -0.47 20.79
CA ILE A 91 9.22 0.73 20.70
C ILE A 91 8.21 0.51 19.58
N GLU A 92 6.93 0.67 19.87
CA GLU A 92 5.85 0.66 18.87
C GLU A 92 5.53 2.10 18.51
N PHE A 93 5.57 2.41 17.21
CA PHE A 93 5.25 3.70 16.64
C PHE A 93 4.27 3.46 15.49
N ASP A 94 2.98 3.61 15.79
CA ASP A 94 1.87 3.31 14.90
C ASP A 94 1.99 1.88 14.32
N GLU A 95 2.15 1.74 13.01
CA GLU A 95 2.33 0.46 12.33
C GLU A 95 3.81 0.00 12.24
N LEU A 96 4.74 0.62 12.98
CA LEU A 96 6.16 0.27 12.98
C LEU A 96 6.64 -0.17 14.37
N SER A 97 7.43 -1.22 14.41
CA SER A 97 8.04 -1.81 15.60
C SER A 97 9.56 -1.73 15.51
N PHE A 98 10.16 -1.04 16.48
CA PHE A 98 11.61 -0.88 16.58
C PHE A 98 12.16 -1.86 17.61
N PHE A 99 13.01 -2.79 17.19
CA PHE A 99 13.57 -3.83 18.04
C PHE A 99 14.99 -3.50 18.52
N PHE A 100 15.20 -3.62 19.82
CA PHE A 100 16.45 -3.31 20.49
C PHE A 100 17.08 -4.57 21.10
N TYR A 101 18.38 -4.73 20.88
CA TYR A 101 19.19 -5.77 21.53
C TYR A 101 20.38 -5.11 22.21
N ASN A 102 20.63 -5.43 23.48
CA ASN A 102 21.66 -4.79 24.31
C ASN A 102 21.58 -3.24 24.26
N ASN A 103 20.35 -2.70 24.37
CA ASN A 103 20.07 -1.26 24.26
C ASN A 103 20.57 -0.62 22.95
N ARG A 104 20.57 -1.38 21.85
CA ARG A 104 20.94 -0.89 20.52
C ARG A 104 19.91 -1.31 19.49
N LEU A 105 19.47 -0.38 18.65
CA LEU A 105 18.54 -0.68 17.56
C LEU A 105 19.17 -1.70 16.62
N LYS A 106 18.43 -2.78 16.36
CA LYS A 106 18.85 -3.87 15.47
C LYS A 106 18.02 -3.96 14.21
N LYS A 107 16.71 -3.76 14.33
CA LYS A 107 15.74 -3.99 13.27
C LYS A 107 14.51 -3.10 13.45
N ILE A 108 13.89 -2.73 12.34
CA ILE A 108 12.56 -2.11 12.28
C ILE A 108 11.64 -3.01 11.44
N GLU A 109 10.41 -3.22 11.90
CA GLU A 109 9.36 -3.98 11.17
C GLU A 109 8.06 -3.18 11.07
#